data_AF-A0A3D3BR49-F1
#
_entry.id   AF-A0A3D3BR49-F1
#
_cell.length_a   1.000
_cell.length_b   1.000
_cell.length_c   1.000
_cell.angle_alpha   90.00
_cell.angle_beta   90.00
_cell.angle_gamma   90.00
#
_symmetry.space_group_name_H-M   'P 1'
#
loop_
_entity.id
_entity.type
_entity.pdbx_description
1 polymer ?
#
loop_
_entity_poly.entity_id
_entity_poly.type
_entity_poly.pdbx_seq_one_letter_code
_entity_poly.pdbx_strand_id
1 'polypeptide(L)'
;HTDFVKIPGTAHALLLLAGYAFARFVLPSNLSEPYVRRTTRYIVTLYTPVLMWLICLVLISDQYGPSLFFVNSTSDEFNGPHLRYWFVEVLLYALVAFGLLFAWPQFRDLLRFRPVQVTGLLAVACFALSLLVTSTDSLYRAYSPVGTLWLFAAGLTLYYLDSKKLAFSILLSGALFIYFDEWSRAVVCSALVLLVVWMDHIRVPTFLARIFSVLASASLIIYLTHWQIYPPIKHGIDFAGAALVSALVSLLIGCVAWFLFNQMSLRLFRALASNQKSPRTSHSQKEVVSADV
;
A
#
# COMPACT_ATOMS: atom_id res chain seq x y z
N HIS A 1 18.61 -5.99 1.32
CA HIS A 1 19.30 -6.84 0.32
C HIS A 1 20.35 -6.08 -0.51
N THR A 2 20.41 -4.75 -0.42
CA THR A 2 21.33 -3.94 -1.26
C THR A 2 22.78 -3.86 -0.75
N ASP A 3 23.05 -4.32 0.49
CA ASP A 3 24.35 -4.25 1.21
C ASP A 3 25.00 -2.86 1.37
N PHE A 4 24.49 -1.82 0.69
CA PHE A 4 24.94 -0.43 0.84
C PHE A 4 24.36 0.27 2.08
N VAL A 5 23.06 0.11 2.34
CA VAL A 5 22.41 0.62 3.55
C VAL A 5 21.31 -0.37 3.93
N LYS A 6 21.48 -1.08 5.06
CA LYS A 6 20.40 -1.86 5.65
C LYS A 6 19.57 -0.92 6.51
N ILE A 7 18.42 -0.51 5.99
CA ILE A 7 17.43 0.29 6.72
C ILE A 7 16.26 -0.64 7.07
N PRO A 8 16.40 -1.56 8.05
CA PRO A 8 15.31 -2.42 8.46
C PRO A 8 14.16 -1.56 9.02
N GLY A 9 12.91 -1.93 8.73
CA GLY A 9 11.72 -1.25 9.29
C GLY A 9 11.11 -0.14 8.43
N THR A 10 11.68 0.20 7.26
CA THR A 10 11.09 1.20 6.35
C THR A 10 9.67 0.86 5.90
N ALA A 11 9.42 -0.42 5.59
CA ALA A 11 8.11 -0.91 5.18
C ALA A 11 7.05 -0.77 6.30
N HIS A 12 7.45 -0.91 7.56
CA HIS A 12 6.56 -0.69 8.70
C HIS A 12 6.12 0.78 8.82
N ALA A 13 7.01 1.72 8.56
CA ALA A 13 6.65 3.14 8.45
C ALA A 13 5.70 3.40 7.27
N LEU A 14 5.84 2.68 6.15
CA LEU A 14 4.91 2.76 5.02
C LEU A 14 3.50 2.26 5.36
N LEU A 15 3.35 1.27 6.25
CA LEU A 15 2.02 0.82 6.72
C LEU A 15 1.30 1.93 7.51
N LEU A 16 2.04 2.67 8.33
CA LEU A 16 1.49 3.84 9.02
C LEU A 16 1.07 4.92 8.02
N LEU A 17 1.90 5.20 7.01
CA LEU A 17 1.55 6.14 5.94
C LEU A 17 0.34 5.67 5.12
N ALA A 18 0.21 4.38 4.88
CA ALA A 18 -0.94 3.80 4.20
C ALA A 18 -2.24 4.01 5.00
N GLY A 19 -2.19 3.83 6.33
CA GLY A 19 -3.29 4.16 7.22
C GLY A 19 -3.66 5.64 7.18
N TYR A 20 -2.67 6.53 7.27
CA TYR A 20 -2.88 7.98 7.14
C TYR A 20 -3.54 8.33 5.79
N ALA A 21 -3.04 7.77 4.68
CA ALA A 21 -3.59 7.98 3.35
C ALA A 21 -5.02 7.46 3.22
N PHE A 22 -5.34 6.31 3.83
CA PHE A 22 -6.69 5.76 3.86
C PHE A 22 -7.67 6.69 4.57
N ALA A 23 -7.29 7.24 5.74
CA ALA A 23 -8.12 8.22 6.43
C ALA A 23 -8.31 9.51 5.61
N ARG A 24 -7.26 9.97 4.94
CA ARG A 24 -7.29 11.19 4.13
C ARG A 24 -8.13 11.08 2.86
N PHE A 25 -8.06 9.95 2.15
CA PHE A 25 -8.63 9.83 0.80
C PHE A 25 -9.83 8.89 0.71
N VAL A 26 -9.94 7.90 1.62
CA VAL A 26 -10.97 6.85 1.56
C VAL A 26 -12.03 7.00 2.63
N LEU A 27 -11.79 7.69 3.75
CA LEU A 27 -12.81 7.92 4.79
C LEU A 27 -13.71 9.17 4.64
N PRO A 28 -13.34 10.27 3.94
CA PRO A 28 -14.15 11.49 3.94
C PRO A 28 -15.62 11.26 3.56
N SER A 29 -16.55 11.83 4.33
CA SER A 29 -18.00 11.66 4.15
C SER A 29 -18.62 12.59 3.11
N ASN A 30 -17.90 13.63 2.69
CA ASN A 30 -18.35 14.64 1.73
C ASN A 30 -18.15 14.24 0.27
N LEU A 31 -17.71 13.00 0.00
CA LEU A 31 -17.57 12.50 -1.35
C LEU A 31 -18.90 11.91 -1.84
N SER A 32 -19.24 12.18 -3.10
CA SER A 32 -20.50 11.78 -3.75
C SER A 32 -20.65 10.26 -3.93
N GLU A 33 -19.54 9.52 -3.88
CA GLU A 33 -19.54 8.07 -4.07
C GLU A 33 -19.79 7.32 -2.75
N PRO A 34 -20.66 6.28 -2.73
CA PRO A 34 -20.85 5.44 -1.56
C PRO A 34 -19.53 4.86 -1.05
N TYR A 35 -19.34 4.86 0.27
CA TYR A 35 -18.11 4.42 0.94
C TYR A 35 -17.62 3.04 0.43
N VAL A 36 -18.50 2.03 0.41
CA VAL A 36 -18.14 0.67 0.00
C VAL A 36 -17.60 0.65 -1.43
N ARG A 37 -18.27 1.32 -2.37
CA ARG A 37 -17.85 1.39 -3.77
C ARG A 37 -16.50 2.06 -3.93
N ARG A 38 -16.27 3.16 -3.20
CA ARG A 38 -14.98 3.88 -3.17
C ARG A 38 -13.86 3.02 -2.63
N THR A 39 -14.07 2.35 -1.50
CA THR A 39 -13.07 1.46 -0.88
C THR A 39 -12.77 0.27 -1.77
N THR A 40 -13.79 -0.38 -2.35
CA THR A 40 -13.60 -1.47 -3.32
C THR A 40 -12.81 -0.99 -4.54
N ARG A 41 -13.14 0.18 -5.11
CA ARG A 41 -12.39 0.74 -6.25
C ARG A 41 -10.93 0.98 -5.87
N TYR A 42 -10.68 1.58 -4.70
CA TYR A 42 -9.31 1.82 -4.23
C TYR A 42 -8.50 0.52 -4.13
N ILE A 43 -9.05 -0.52 -3.50
CA ILE A 43 -8.40 -1.82 -3.37
C ILE A 43 -8.17 -2.45 -4.74
N VAL A 44 -9.20 -2.51 -5.60
CA VAL A 44 -9.09 -3.12 -6.93
C VAL A 44 -8.05 -2.40 -7.78
N THR A 45 -8.06 -1.06 -7.83
CA THR A 45 -7.08 -0.29 -8.59
C THR A 45 -5.65 -0.52 -8.08
N LEU A 46 -5.46 -0.59 -6.77
CA LEU A 46 -4.15 -0.83 -6.17
C LEU A 46 -3.64 -2.26 -6.40
N TYR A 47 -4.51 -3.27 -6.32
CA TYR A 47 -4.15 -4.69 -6.41
C TYR A 47 -4.19 -5.26 -7.82
N THR A 48 -4.78 -4.56 -8.80
CA THR A 48 -4.72 -4.98 -10.21
C THR A 48 -3.28 -5.21 -10.69
N PRO A 49 -2.33 -4.25 -10.56
CA PRO A 49 -0.95 -4.49 -10.98
C PRO A 49 -0.25 -5.58 -10.16
N VAL A 50 -0.59 -5.71 -8.88
CA VAL A 50 -0.05 -6.76 -7.99
C VAL A 50 -0.44 -8.14 -8.51
N LEU A 51 -1.73 -8.38 -8.72
CA LEU A 51 -2.25 -9.66 -9.18
C LEU A 51 -1.70 -10.00 -10.57
N MET A 52 -1.67 -9.04 -11.49
CA MET A 52 -1.09 -9.26 -12.82
C MET A 52 0.36 -9.72 -12.74
N TRP A 53 1.17 -9.07 -11.90
CA TRP A 53 2.57 -9.47 -11.69
C TRP A 53 2.70 -10.85 -11.05
N LEU A 54 1.95 -11.12 -9.97
CA LEU A 54 2.01 -12.40 -9.26
C LEU A 54 1.55 -13.56 -10.15
N ILE A 55 0.53 -13.37 -10.99
CA ILE A 55 0.12 -14.36 -12.00
C ILE A 55 1.29 -14.64 -12.94
N CYS A 56 1.93 -13.61 -13.51
CA CYS A 56 3.10 -13.80 -14.37
C CYS A 56 4.22 -14.57 -13.64
N LEU A 57 4.47 -14.30 -12.36
CA LEU A 57 5.49 -15.03 -11.59
C LEU A 57 5.17 -16.49 -11.37
N VAL A 58 3.93 -16.82 -11.03
CA VAL A 58 3.51 -18.22 -10.82
C VAL A 58 3.60 -19.02 -12.12
N LEU A 59 3.39 -18.38 -13.29
CA LEU A 59 3.54 -19.02 -14.59
C LEU A 59 4.99 -19.36 -14.95
N ILE A 60 5.98 -18.68 -14.35
CA ILE A 60 7.41 -18.89 -14.64
C ILE A 60 8.17 -19.52 -13.47
N SER A 61 7.54 -19.67 -12.31
CA SER A 61 8.18 -20.15 -11.09
C SER A 61 7.17 -20.72 -10.09
N ASP A 62 7.42 -21.94 -9.63
CA ASP A 62 6.57 -22.64 -8.66
C ASP A 62 6.68 -22.07 -7.22
N GLN A 63 7.61 -21.15 -6.99
CA GLN A 63 7.93 -20.64 -5.65
C GLN A 63 6.94 -19.59 -5.12
N TYR A 64 6.10 -19.01 -5.98
CA TYR A 64 5.26 -17.85 -5.65
C TYR A 64 3.77 -18.16 -5.51
N GLY A 65 3.38 -19.45 -5.50
CA GLY A 65 2.00 -19.88 -5.30
C GLY A 65 1.34 -19.25 -4.05
N PRO A 66 1.97 -19.31 -2.86
CA PRO A 66 1.43 -18.66 -1.65
C PRO A 66 1.26 -17.15 -1.79
N SER A 67 2.14 -16.48 -2.52
CA SER A 67 2.06 -15.03 -2.73
C SER A 67 0.84 -14.63 -3.55
N LEU A 68 0.45 -15.44 -4.54
CA LEU A 68 -0.76 -15.19 -5.36
C LEU A 68 -2.04 -15.19 -4.53
N PHE A 69 -2.10 -16.04 -3.50
CA PHE A 69 -3.24 -16.14 -2.58
C PHE A 69 -3.12 -15.25 -1.35
N PHE A 70 -2.03 -14.46 -1.24
CA PHE A 70 -1.74 -13.60 -0.09
C PHE A 70 -1.72 -14.36 1.24
N VAL A 71 -1.09 -15.54 1.26
CA VAL A 71 -0.92 -16.38 2.45
C VAL A 71 0.56 -16.61 2.78
N ASN A 72 1.41 -15.61 2.52
CA ASN A 72 2.84 -15.73 2.80
C ASN A 72 3.09 -15.85 4.31
N SER A 73 2.23 -15.28 5.16
CA SER A 73 2.39 -15.37 6.61
C SER A 73 2.13 -16.76 7.19
N THR A 74 1.60 -17.71 6.42
CA THR A 74 1.37 -19.10 6.87
C THR A 74 2.54 -20.02 6.59
N SER A 75 3.60 -19.52 5.94
CA SER A 75 4.80 -20.31 5.68
C SER A 75 5.71 -20.28 6.90
N ASP A 76 6.21 -21.45 7.29
CA ASP A 76 7.18 -21.58 8.39
C ASP A 76 8.61 -21.20 7.97
N GLU A 77 8.86 -21.04 6.66
CA GLU A 77 10.20 -20.84 6.11
C GLU A 77 10.65 -19.37 6.16
N PHE A 78 11.40 -19.00 7.19
CA PHE A 78 11.76 -17.61 7.45
C PHE A 78 12.71 -16.91 6.44
N ASN A 79 13.13 -17.56 5.35
CA ASN A 79 13.90 -16.94 4.25
C ASN A 79 13.39 -17.28 2.85
N GLY A 80 12.15 -17.78 2.77
CA GLY A 80 11.59 -18.21 1.51
C GLY A 80 11.17 -17.06 0.58
N PRO A 81 10.95 -17.33 -0.71
CA PRO A 81 10.48 -16.36 -1.70
C PRO A 81 9.15 -15.68 -1.33
N HIS A 82 8.33 -16.31 -0.50
CA HIS A 82 7.05 -15.78 -0.02
C HIS A 82 7.22 -14.50 0.83
N LEU A 83 8.34 -14.38 1.59
CA LEU A 83 8.65 -13.14 2.31
C LEU A 83 8.90 -11.97 1.36
N ARG A 84 9.14 -12.17 0.06
CA ARG A 84 9.37 -11.04 -0.85
C ARG A 84 8.12 -10.17 -1.04
N TYR A 85 6.92 -10.73 -0.81
CA TYR A 85 5.63 -10.07 -1.04
C TYR A 85 4.79 -9.87 0.23
N TRP A 86 5.38 -10.08 1.43
CA TRP A 86 4.70 -9.94 2.71
C TRP A 86 4.00 -8.58 2.87
N PHE A 87 4.64 -7.48 2.44
CA PHE A 87 4.10 -6.14 2.64
C PHE A 87 2.77 -5.95 1.91
N VAL A 88 2.66 -6.50 0.70
CA VAL A 88 1.47 -6.37 -0.13
C VAL A 88 0.34 -7.27 0.40
N GLU A 89 0.66 -8.42 0.98
CA GLU A 89 -0.34 -9.18 1.75
C GLU A 89 -0.83 -8.41 2.97
N VAL A 90 0.07 -7.94 3.82
CA VAL A 90 -0.29 -7.17 5.02
C VAL A 90 -1.15 -5.96 4.67
N LEU A 91 -0.75 -5.20 3.64
CA LEU A 91 -1.50 -4.05 3.18
C LEU A 91 -2.91 -4.44 2.69
N LEU A 92 -3.08 -5.61 2.05
CA LEU A 92 -4.38 -6.07 1.57
C LEU A 92 -5.29 -6.34 2.75
N TYR A 93 -4.78 -7.08 3.72
CA TYR A 93 -5.49 -7.46 4.94
C TYR A 93 -5.88 -6.22 5.73
N ALA A 94 -5.01 -5.23 5.85
CA ALA A 94 -5.35 -3.95 6.46
C ALA A 94 -6.48 -3.24 5.67
N LEU A 95 -6.33 -3.06 4.37
CA LEU A 95 -7.35 -2.38 3.57
C LEU A 95 -8.71 -3.07 3.61
N VAL A 96 -8.74 -4.40 3.59
CA VAL A 96 -9.98 -5.19 3.69
C VAL A 96 -10.54 -5.13 5.11
N ALA A 97 -9.73 -5.34 6.16
CA ALA A 97 -10.19 -5.34 7.54
C ALA A 97 -10.78 -3.99 7.95
N PHE A 98 -10.04 -2.90 7.74
CA PHE A 98 -10.52 -1.55 8.01
C PHE A 98 -11.63 -1.16 7.02
N GLY A 99 -11.53 -1.62 5.77
CA GLY A 99 -12.57 -1.46 4.75
C GLY A 99 -13.93 -1.96 5.22
N LEU A 100 -13.98 -3.20 5.73
CA LEU A 100 -15.16 -3.85 6.29
C LEU A 100 -15.60 -3.19 7.60
N LEU A 101 -14.67 -2.86 8.50
CA LEU A 101 -14.99 -2.20 9.77
C LEU A 101 -15.75 -0.89 9.56
N PHE A 102 -15.27 -0.05 8.64
CA PHE A 102 -15.92 1.22 8.30
C PHE A 102 -17.08 1.07 7.32
N ALA A 103 -17.35 -0.13 6.78
CA ALA A 103 -18.58 -0.36 6.02
C ALA A 103 -19.81 -0.22 6.92
N TRP A 104 -19.66 -0.51 8.22
CA TRP A 104 -20.70 -0.38 9.22
C TRP A 104 -20.99 1.11 9.53
N PRO A 105 -22.20 1.65 9.25
CA PRO A 105 -22.49 3.08 9.46
C PRO A 105 -22.26 3.55 10.89
N GLN A 106 -22.62 2.73 11.88
CA GLN A 106 -22.48 3.00 13.32
C GLN A 106 -21.02 3.32 13.69
N PHE A 107 -20.07 2.60 13.11
CA PHE A 107 -18.65 2.82 13.38
C PHE A 107 -18.16 4.13 12.74
N ARG A 108 -18.68 4.47 11.54
CA ARG A 108 -18.40 5.76 10.90
C ARG A 108 -19.00 6.93 11.68
N ASP A 109 -20.17 6.77 12.27
CA ASP A 109 -20.78 7.79 13.11
C ASP A 109 -19.96 8.02 14.39
N LEU A 110 -19.54 6.94 15.06
CA LEU A 110 -18.65 7.03 16.22
C LEU A 110 -17.32 7.72 15.89
N LEU A 111 -16.74 7.38 14.73
CA LEU A 111 -15.52 8.01 14.22
C LEU A 111 -15.71 9.53 14.00
N ARG A 112 -16.88 9.99 13.54
CA ARG A 112 -17.16 11.42 13.36
C ARG A 112 -17.21 12.18 14.69
N PHE A 113 -17.78 11.57 15.73
CA PHE A 113 -17.88 12.22 17.04
C PHE A 113 -16.55 12.25 17.78
N ARG A 114 -15.79 11.15 17.77
CA ARG A 114 -14.57 10.99 18.58
C ARG A 114 -13.42 10.37 17.80
N PRO A 115 -12.93 11.03 16.73
CA PRO A 115 -12.04 10.42 15.76
C PRO A 115 -10.75 9.87 16.38
N VAL A 116 -10.03 10.72 17.13
CA VAL A 116 -8.75 10.34 17.78
C VAL A 116 -8.91 9.20 18.77
N GLN A 117 -10.02 9.17 19.53
CA GLN A 117 -10.23 8.16 20.56
C GLN A 117 -10.54 6.80 19.93
N VAL A 118 -11.38 6.80 18.89
CA VAL A 118 -11.75 5.59 18.15
C VAL A 118 -10.53 4.99 17.46
N THR A 119 -9.80 5.78 16.68
CA THR A 119 -8.62 5.29 15.96
C THR A 119 -7.48 4.94 16.92
N GLY A 120 -7.30 5.71 17.99
CA GLY A 120 -6.29 5.45 19.01
C GLY A 120 -6.56 4.16 19.78
N LEU A 121 -7.82 3.92 20.18
CA LEU A 121 -8.23 2.66 20.80
C LEU A 121 -8.03 1.49 19.83
N LEU A 122 -8.35 1.68 18.55
CA LEU A 122 -8.13 0.66 17.52
C LEU A 122 -6.63 0.35 17.35
N ALA A 123 -5.76 1.36 17.39
CA ALA A 123 -4.31 1.16 17.35
C ALA A 123 -3.81 0.37 18.56
N VAL A 124 -4.26 0.72 19.77
CA VAL A 124 -3.92 0.00 21.01
C VAL A 124 -4.46 -1.43 20.98
N ALA A 125 -5.71 -1.64 20.53
CA ALA A 125 -6.32 -2.96 20.44
C ALA A 125 -5.59 -3.86 19.43
N CYS A 126 -5.24 -3.33 18.25
CA CYS A 126 -4.45 -4.06 17.27
C CYS A 126 -3.02 -4.33 17.77
N PHE A 127 -2.42 -3.42 18.54
CA PHE A 127 -1.10 -3.63 19.13
C PHE A 127 -1.14 -4.73 20.18
N ALA A 128 -2.12 -4.71 21.09
CA ALA A 128 -2.33 -5.77 22.06
C ALA A 128 -2.61 -7.12 21.36
N LEU A 129 -3.45 -7.14 20.33
CA LEU A 129 -3.72 -8.33 19.53
C LEU A 129 -2.44 -8.86 18.87
N SER A 130 -1.60 -7.96 18.34
CA SER A 130 -0.28 -8.32 17.82
C SER A 130 0.62 -8.92 18.89
N LEU A 131 0.54 -8.52 20.14
CA LEU A 131 1.37 -9.10 21.21
C LEU A 131 0.86 -10.47 21.66
N LEU A 132 -0.47 -10.66 21.65
CA LEU A 132 -1.14 -11.84 22.19
C LEU A 132 -1.25 -13.01 21.20
N VAL A 133 -1.44 -12.73 19.90
CA VAL A 133 -1.80 -13.76 18.91
C VAL A 133 -0.62 -14.20 18.05
N THR A 134 0.38 -13.35 17.85
CA THR A 134 1.56 -13.73 17.07
C THR A 134 2.58 -14.45 17.93
N SER A 135 3.54 -15.11 17.29
CA SER A 135 4.68 -15.71 17.99
C SER A 135 5.44 -14.70 18.85
N THR A 136 6.17 -15.23 19.84
CA THR A 136 7.08 -14.45 20.68
C THR A 136 8.21 -13.82 19.87
N ASP A 137 8.63 -14.47 18.79
CA ASP A 137 9.62 -13.95 17.85
C ASP A 137 9.11 -12.68 17.14
N SER A 138 9.77 -11.55 17.39
CA SER A 138 9.39 -10.26 16.82
C SER A 138 9.46 -10.22 15.29
N LEU A 139 10.24 -11.10 14.66
CA LEU A 139 10.36 -11.11 13.21
C LEU A 139 9.13 -11.72 12.53
N TYR A 140 8.66 -12.87 13.00
CA TYR A 140 7.41 -13.46 12.51
C TYR A 140 6.21 -12.52 12.75
N ARG A 141 6.20 -11.85 13.90
CA ARG A 141 5.25 -10.77 14.20
C ARG A 141 5.35 -9.62 13.18
N ALA A 142 6.57 -9.17 12.87
CA ALA A 142 6.84 -8.06 11.94
C ALA A 142 6.43 -8.33 10.49
N TYR A 143 6.31 -9.59 10.07
CA TYR A 143 5.89 -9.97 8.71
C TYR A 143 4.46 -10.52 8.64
N SER A 144 3.76 -10.59 9.77
CA SER A 144 2.37 -11.05 9.87
C SER A 144 1.36 -9.90 9.64
N PRO A 145 0.23 -10.15 8.95
CA PRO A 145 -0.88 -9.21 8.88
C PRO A 145 -1.34 -8.77 10.26
N VAL A 146 -1.74 -9.72 11.11
CA VAL A 146 -2.23 -9.43 12.47
C VAL A 146 -1.17 -8.69 13.29
N GLY A 147 0.10 -9.07 13.11
CA GLY A 147 1.22 -8.46 13.82
C GLY A 147 1.46 -6.98 13.47
N THR A 148 0.95 -6.48 12.35
CA THR A 148 1.30 -5.14 11.83
C THR A 148 0.10 -4.21 11.63
N LEU A 149 -1.14 -4.70 11.77
CA LEU A 149 -2.39 -3.89 11.66
C LEU A 149 -2.38 -2.63 12.53
N TRP A 150 -1.71 -2.69 13.68
CA TRP A 150 -1.63 -1.57 14.62
C TRP A 150 -0.92 -0.34 14.04
N LEU A 151 0.05 -0.53 13.12
CA LEU A 151 0.74 0.56 12.43
C LEU A 151 -0.24 1.30 11.51
N PHE A 152 -1.07 0.55 10.79
CA PHE A 152 -2.12 1.12 9.94
C PHE A 152 -3.13 1.92 10.78
N ALA A 153 -3.59 1.38 11.90
CA ALA A 153 -4.45 2.10 12.84
C ALA A 153 -3.79 3.34 13.46
N ALA A 154 -2.49 3.27 13.77
CA ALA A 154 -1.73 4.43 14.23
C ALA A 154 -1.70 5.53 13.16
N GLY A 155 -1.58 5.15 11.88
CA GLY A 155 -1.72 6.05 10.74
C GLY A 155 -3.07 6.75 10.65
N LEU A 156 -4.17 6.00 10.87
CA LEU A 156 -5.51 6.59 10.98
C LEU A 156 -5.56 7.63 12.10
N THR A 157 -4.97 7.32 13.25
CA THR A 157 -4.93 8.22 14.41
C THR A 157 -4.15 9.50 14.10
N LEU A 158 -2.99 9.37 13.47
CA LEU A 158 -2.16 10.50 13.07
C LEU A 158 -2.93 11.48 12.16
N TYR A 159 -3.80 10.98 11.28
CA TYR A 159 -4.59 11.84 10.40
C TYR A 159 -5.56 12.75 11.15
N TYR A 160 -6.20 12.25 12.21
CA TYR A 160 -7.16 13.01 13.01
C TYR A 160 -6.51 13.78 14.18
N LEU A 161 -5.18 13.70 14.31
CA LEU A 161 -4.46 14.25 15.45
C LEU A 161 -4.09 15.72 15.21
N ASP A 162 -4.91 16.64 15.71
CA ASP A 162 -4.61 18.08 15.64
C ASP A 162 -3.68 18.55 16.76
N SER A 163 -3.91 18.03 17.97
CA SER A 163 -3.17 18.36 19.19
C SER A 163 -2.51 17.11 19.78
N LYS A 164 -1.51 17.27 20.66
CA LYS A 164 -0.82 16.16 21.34
C LYS A 164 0.09 15.30 20.44
N LYS A 165 0.61 15.87 19.33
CA LYS A 165 1.64 15.22 18.49
C LYS A 165 2.82 14.69 19.30
N LEU A 166 3.23 15.39 20.37
CA LEU A 166 4.29 14.93 21.27
C LEU A 166 3.92 13.66 22.04
N ALA A 167 2.73 13.60 22.65
CA ALA A 167 2.29 12.41 23.36
C ALA A 167 2.15 11.21 22.42
N PHE A 168 1.58 11.42 21.23
CA PHE A 168 1.51 10.40 20.19
C PHE A 168 2.90 9.93 19.76
N SER A 169 3.85 10.85 19.56
CA SER A 169 5.24 10.54 19.20
C SER A 169 5.93 9.67 20.26
N ILE A 170 5.77 10.01 21.54
CA ILE A 170 6.34 9.26 22.66
C ILE A 170 5.74 7.87 22.74
N LEU A 171 4.40 7.76 22.71
CA LEU A 171 3.70 6.49 22.78
C LEU A 171 4.03 5.59 21.60
N LEU A 172 4.03 6.15 20.38
CA LEU A 172 4.31 5.40 19.16
C LEU A 172 5.77 4.93 19.11
N SER A 173 6.73 5.79 19.48
CA SER A 173 8.13 5.38 19.57
C SER A 173 8.30 4.29 20.63
N GLY A 174 7.73 4.47 21.82
CA GLY A 174 7.74 3.44 22.88
C GLY A 174 7.15 2.10 22.41
N ALA A 175 6.02 2.14 21.70
CA ALA A 175 5.41 0.95 21.12
C ALA A 175 6.35 0.28 20.09
N LEU A 176 7.04 1.05 19.23
CA LEU A 176 8.01 0.51 18.27
C LEU A 176 9.21 -0.15 18.95
N PHE A 177 9.70 0.41 20.06
CA PHE A 177 10.79 -0.17 20.86
C PHE A 177 10.36 -1.44 21.62
N ILE A 178 9.09 -1.57 21.99
CA ILE A 178 8.53 -2.82 22.55
C ILE A 178 8.28 -3.85 21.44
N TYR A 179 7.90 -3.38 20.25
CA TYR A 179 7.49 -4.22 19.13
C TYR A 179 8.66 -4.94 18.45
N PHE A 180 9.79 -4.26 18.29
CA PHE A 180 10.97 -4.81 17.63
C PHE A 180 12.04 -5.21 18.65
N ASP A 181 12.54 -6.44 18.54
CA ASP A 181 13.71 -6.86 19.33
C ASP A 181 15.00 -6.18 18.83
N GLU A 182 15.05 -5.86 17.53
CA GLU A 182 16.20 -5.22 16.90
C GLU A 182 16.15 -3.69 17.09
N TRP A 183 17.04 -3.17 17.95
CA TRP A 183 17.11 -1.74 18.27
C TRP A 183 17.30 -0.84 17.04
N SER A 184 18.11 -1.27 16.07
CA SER A 184 18.36 -0.51 14.84
C SER A 184 17.06 -0.27 14.06
N ARG A 185 16.20 -1.29 13.97
CA ARG A 185 14.91 -1.27 13.29
C ARG A 185 13.93 -0.35 14.02
N ALA A 186 13.88 -0.43 15.35
CA ALA A 186 13.04 0.44 16.17
C ALA A 186 13.42 1.92 15.99
N VAL A 187 14.72 2.24 16.06
CA VAL A 187 15.24 3.61 15.91
C VAL A 187 14.91 4.16 14.52
N VAL A 188 15.22 3.40 13.48
CA VAL A 188 14.98 3.78 12.09
C VAL A 188 13.49 4.01 11.81
N CYS A 189 12.63 3.06 12.21
CA CYS A 189 11.19 3.19 12.02
C CYS A 189 10.64 4.39 12.80
N SER A 190 11.08 4.58 14.05
CA SER A 190 10.69 5.73 14.87
C SER A 190 11.10 7.04 14.22
N ALA A 191 12.34 7.15 13.73
CA ALA A 191 12.83 8.35 13.06
C ALA A 191 12.00 8.69 11.81
N LEU A 192 11.69 7.70 10.97
CA LEU A 192 10.86 7.90 9.76
C LEU A 192 9.45 8.33 10.11
N VAL A 193 8.84 7.73 11.13
CA VAL A 193 7.50 8.08 11.57
C VAL A 193 7.49 9.48 12.20
N LEU A 194 8.46 9.82 13.03
CA LEU A 194 8.59 11.17 13.61
C LEU A 194 8.81 12.22 12.54
N LEU A 195 9.57 11.90 11.49
CA LEU A 195 9.70 12.75 10.31
C LEU A 195 8.31 13.06 9.72
N VAL A 196 7.47 12.05 9.54
CA VAL A 196 6.11 12.21 9.02
C VAL A 196 5.20 13.00 9.97
N VAL A 197 5.34 12.81 11.28
CA VAL A 197 4.50 13.47 12.30
C VAL A 197 4.81 14.98 12.39
N TRP A 198 6.09 15.33 12.30
CA TRP A 198 6.58 16.68 12.59
C TRP A 198 6.96 17.50 11.36
N MET A 199 7.28 16.88 10.23
CA MET A 199 7.57 17.60 9.00
C MET A 199 6.36 17.58 8.07
N ASP A 200 5.61 18.69 8.10
CA ASP A 200 4.47 18.87 7.19
C ASP A 200 4.92 19.06 5.73
N HIS A 201 6.07 19.73 5.51
CA HIS A 201 6.61 20.02 4.19
C HIS A 201 8.13 19.92 4.14
N ILE A 202 8.65 19.25 3.11
CA ILE A 202 10.07 19.23 2.78
C ILE A 202 10.25 20.09 1.52
N ARG A 203 10.97 21.21 1.64
CA ARG A 203 11.30 22.07 0.50
C ARG A 203 12.36 21.37 -0.34
N VAL A 204 11.99 20.97 -1.55
CA VAL A 204 12.89 20.34 -2.52
C VAL A 204 12.90 21.14 -3.83
N PRO A 205 14.05 21.23 -4.53
CA PRO A 205 14.13 21.78 -5.88
C PRO A 205 13.13 21.12 -6.83
N THR A 206 12.56 21.89 -7.75
CA THR A 206 11.50 21.41 -8.68
C THR A 206 11.93 20.17 -9.48
N PHE A 207 13.21 20.09 -9.86
CA PHE A 207 13.75 18.92 -10.55
C PHE A 207 13.70 17.65 -9.68
N LEU A 208 14.14 17.74 -8.42
CA LEU A 208 14.08 16.61 -7.48
C LEU A 208 12.64 16.23 -7.15
N ALA A 209 11.74 17.21 -7.02
CA ALA A 209 10.31 16.94 -6.83
C ALA A 209 9.72 16.08 -7.96
N ARG A 210 10.09 16.34 -9.22
CA ARG A 210 9.64 15.52 -10.36
C ARG A 210 10.17 14.10 -10.29
N ILE A 211 11.45 13.93 -9.97
CA ILE A 211 12.07 12.60 -9.80
C ILE A 211 11.35 11.83 -8.70
N PHE A 212 11.19 12.43 -7.52
CA PHE A 212 10.49 11.80 -6.41
C PHE A 212 9.03 11.48 -6.74
N SER A 213 8.34 12.34 -7.49
CA SER A 213 6.98 12.07 -7.94
C SER A 213 6.91 10.83 -8.84
N VAL A 214 7.86 10.65 -9.76
CA VAL A 214 7.90 9.46 -10.64
C VAL A 214 8.24 8.22 -9.82
N LEU A 215 9.26 8.28 -8.98
CA LEU A 215 9.66 7.16 -8.11
C LEU A 215 8.54 6.76 -7.16
N ALA A 216 7.85 7.72 -6.53
CA ALA A 216 6.72 7.47 -5.67
C ALA A 216 5.56 6.80 -6.44
N SER A 217 5.28 7.25 -7.66
CA SER A 217 4.23 6.67 -8.50
C SER A 217 4.57 5.24 -8.94
N ALA A 218 5.84 4.98 -9.24
CA ALA A 218 6.35 3.67 -9.64
C ALA A 218 6.65 2.73 -8.45
N SER A 219 6.61 3.24 -7.22
CA SER A 219 7.12 2.55 -6.03
C SER A 219 6.54 1.15 -5.82
N LEU A 220 5.25 0.96 -6.05
CA LEU A 220 4.61 -0.35 -5.96
C LEU A 220 5.16 -1.32 -7.01
N ILE A 221 5.31 -0.88 -8.26
CA ILE A 221 5.82 -1.75 -9.33
C ILE A 221 7.32 -2.03 -9.12
N ILE A 222 8.09 -1.03 -8.68
CA ILE A 222 9.49 -1.23 -8.25
C ILE A 222 9.55 -2.28 -7.14
N TYR A 223 8.70 -2.17 -6.11
CA TYR A 223 8.61 -3.15 -5.03
C TYR A 223 8.32 -4.56 -5.59
N LEU A 224 7.41 -4.67 -6.55
CA LEU A 224 7.06 -5.96 -7.13
C LEU A 224 8.19 -6.57 -7.96
N THR A 225 8.91 -5.77 -8.76
CA THR A 225 9.86 -6.30 -9.74
C THR A 225 11.30 -6.37 -9.25
N HIS A 226 11.70 -5.58 -8.25
CA HIS A 226 13.11 -5.44 -7.88
C HIS A 226 13.76 -6.76 -7.44
N TRP A 227 13.00 -7.68 -6.84
CA TRP A 227 13.51 -8.99 -6.43
C TRP A 227 13.92 -9.91 -7.57
N GLN A 228 13.36 -9.70 -8.76
CA GLN A 228 13.60 -10.51 -9.94
C GLN A 228 14.74 -9.92 -10.79
N ILE A 229 15.09 -8.66 -10.53
CA ILE A 229 16.10 -7.91 -11.29
C ILE A 229 17.39 -7.79 -10.48
N TYR A 230 17.27 -7.39 -9.20
CA TYR A 230 18.42 -7.06 -8.37
C TYR A 230 19.35 -8.24 -8.08
N PRO A 231 18.87 -9.41 -7.57
CA PRO A 231 19.76 -10.53 -7.25
C PRO A 231 20.49 -11.11 -8.47
N PRO A 232 19.84 -11.36 -9.63
CA PRO A 232 20.55 -11.89 -10.80
C PRO A 232 21.69 -11.01 -11.28
N ILE A 233 21.52 -9.68 -11.30
CA ILE A 233 22.59 -8.76 -11.74
C ILE A 233 23.70 -8.69 -10.70
N LYS A 234 23.34 -8.58 -9.41
CA LYS A 234 24.33 -8.46 -8.32
C LYS A 234 25.21 -9.70 -8.21
N HIS A 235 24.61 -10.89 -8.34
CA HIS A 235 25.31 -12.16 -8.11
C HIS A 235 25.82 -12.82 -9.39
N GLY A 236 25.29 -12.43 -10.55
CA GLY A 236 25.64 -13.03 -11.83
C GLY A 236 26.76 -12.30 -12.59
N ILE A 237 27.12 -11.07 -12.20
CA ILE A 237 28.16 -10.29 -12.88
C ILE A 237 29.20 -9.82 -11.85
N ASP A 238 30.42 -10.32 -11.96
CA ASP A 238 31.52 -9.95 -11.07
C ASP A 238 32.21 -8.66 -11.56
N PHE A 239 31.73 -7.52 -11.06
CA PHE A 239 32.37 -6.23 -11.29
C PHE A 239 32.21 -5.27 -10.11
N ALA A 240 33.18 -4.38 -9.95
CA ALA A 240 33.15 -3.34 -8.92
C ALA A 240 31.93 -2.42 -9.13
N GLY A 241 31.03 -2.39 -8.15
CA GLY A 241 29.80 -1.58 -8.21
C GLY A 241 28.55 -2.32 -8.69
N ALA A 242 28.60 -3.66 -8.86
CA ALA A 242 27.44 -4.47 -9.25
C ALA A 242 26.18 -4.15 -8.44
N ALA A 243 26.29 -3.99 -7.12
CA ALA A 243 25.14 -3.65 -6.28
C ALA A 243 24.51 -2.28 -6.59
N LEU A 244 25.29 -1.25 -6.94
CA LEU A 244 24.75 0.06 -7.32
C LEU A 244 24.07 -0.02 -8.68
N VAL A 245 24.71 -0.67 -9.65
CA VAL A 245 24.12 -0.87 -10.99
C VAL A 245 22.83 -1.68 -10.90
N SER A 246 22.81 -2.78 -10.14
CA SER A 246 21.60 -3.57 -9.89
C SER A 246 20.46 -2.73 -9.31
N ALA A 247 20.76 -1.82 -8.37
CA ALA A 247 19.77 -0.93 -7.79
C ALA A 247 19.22 0.05 -8.84
N LEU A 248 20.09 0.73 -9.59
CA LEU A 248 19.71 1.68 -10.64
C LEU A 248 18.91 1.00 -11.76
N VAL A 249 19.31 -0.20 -12.19
CA VAL A 249 18.61 -0.98 -13.20
C VAL A 249 17.24 -1.43 -12.69
N SER A 250 17.14 -1.87 -11.42
CA SER A 250 15.85 -2.23 -10.81
C SER A 250 14.89 -1.04 -10.73
N LEU A 251 15.39 0.14 -10.37
CA LEU A 251 14.61 1.39 -10.36
C LEU A 251 14.15 1.77 -11.76
N LEU A 252 15.06 1.72 -12.75
CA LEU A 252 14.77 2.07 -14.13
C LEU A 252 13.70 1.15 -14.72
N ILE A 253 13.90 -0.17 -14.62
CA ILE A 253 12.95 -1.16 -15.15
C ILE A 253 11.60 -1.02 -14.43
N GLY A 254 11.59 -0.85 -13.10
CA GLY A 254 10.33 -0.62 -12.37
C GLY A 254 9.60 0.64 -12.82
N CYS A 255 10.32 1.73 -13.11
CA CYS A 255 9.72 2.95 -13.67
C CYS A 255 9.16 2.75 -15.08
N VAL A 256 9.89 2.03 -15.94
CA VAL A 256 9.44 1.70 -17.31
C VAL A 256 8.20 0.80 -17.26
N ALA A 257 8.21 -0.24 -16.43
CA ALA A 257 7.07 -1.13 -16.23
C ALA A 257 5.84 -0.38 -15.71
N TRP A 258 6.03 0.56 -14.77
CA TRP A 258 4.97 1.44 -14.30
C TRP A 258 4.39 2.31 -15.41
N PHE A 259 5.24 2.93 -16.20
CA PHE A 259 4.79 3.76 -17.32
C PHE A 259 3.96 2.93 -18.32
N LEU A 260 4.41 1.74 -18.68
CA LEU A 260 3.69 0.83 -19.58
C LEU A 260 2.32 0.43 -18.99
N PHE A 261 2.28 0.04 -17.71
CA PHE A 261 1.05 -0.31 -17.02
C PHE A 261 0.04 0.84 -17.03
N ASN A 262 0.49 2.06 -16.74
CA ASN A 262 -0.36 3.25 -16.74
C ASN A 262 -0.88 3.59 -18.15
N GLN A 263 -0.07 3.40 -19.19
CA GLN A 263 -0.51 3.62 -20.57
C GLN A 263 -1.56 2.59 -20.99
N MET A 264 -1.41 1.33 -20.58
CA MET A 264 -2.39 0.28 -20.84
C MET A 264 -3.72 0.54 -20.13
N SER A 265 -3.69 0.93 -18.85
CA SER A 265 -4.91 1.21 -18.09
C SER A 265 -5.69 2.38 -18.71
N LEU A 266 -5.01 3.46 -19.10
CA LEU A 266 -5.65 4.61 -19.76
C LEU A 266 -6.28 4.24 -21.11
N ARG A 267 -5.63 3.37 -21.90
CA ARG A 267 -6.19 2.88 -23.17
C ARG A 267 -7.44 2.03 -22.94
N LEU A 268 -7.42 1.15 -21.94
CA LEU A 268 -8.57 0.32 -21.58
C LEU A 268 -9.74 1.18 -21.11
N PHE A 269 -9.50 2.17 -20.24
CA PHE A 269 -10.56 3.09 -19.80
C PHE A 269 -11.16 3.88 -20.96
N ARG A 270 -10.34 4.37 -21.89
CA ARG A 270 -10.83 5.08 -23.09
C ARG A 270 -11.66 4.17 -24.00
N ALA A 271 -11.23 2.93 -24.22
CA ALA A 271 -11.96 1.96 -25.04
C ALA A 271 -13.33 1.56 -24.43
N LEU A 272 -13.38 1.41 -23.10
CA LEU A 272 -14.63 1.13 -22.38
C LEU A 272 -15.57 2.35 -22.39
N ALA A 273 -15.03 3.57 -22.25
CA ALA A 273 -15.80 4.81 -22.29
C ALA A 273 -16.34 5.12 -23.70
N SER A 274 -15.60 4.80 -24.76
CA SER A 274 -16.09 4.93 -26.14
C SER A 274 -17.23 3.96 -26.44
N ASN A 275 -17.21 2.76 -25.84
CA ASN A 275 -18.27 1.77 -26.02
C ASN A 275 -19.59 2.16 -25.32
N GLN A 276 -19.53 2.92 -24.22
CA GLN A 276 -20.73 3.42 -23.52
C GLN A 276 -21.38 4.63 -24.22
N LYS A 277 -20.66 5.34 -25.10
CA LYS A 277 -21.16 6.51 -25.83
C LYS A 277 -21.85 6.19 -27.17
N SER A 278 -22.16 4.92 -27.46
CA SER A 278 -22.97 4.55 -28.63
C SER A 278 -24.43 4.30 -28.25
N PRO A 279 -25.29 5.33 -28.17
CA PRO A 279 -26.73 5.12 -28.26
C PRO A 279 -27.06 4.85 -29.73
N ARG A 280 -27.38 3.59 -30.06
CA ARG A 280 -28.06 3.27 -31.32
C ARG A 280 -29.49 3.83 -31.24
N THR A 281 -29.65 5.09 -31.66
CA THR A 281 -30.94 5.66 -32.04
C THR A 281 -31.28 5.22 -33.47
N SER A 282 -32.20 4.27 -33.61
CA SER A 282 -33.01 4.02 -34.82
C SER A 282 -34.16 3.11 -34.37
N HIS A 283 -35.45 3.35 -34.53
CA HIS A 283 -36.22 4.14 -35.48
C HIS A 283 -37.51 4.60 -34.78
N SER A 284 -37.83 5.89 -34.80
CA SER A 284 -39.22 6.36 -34.72
C SER A 284 -39.29 7.77 -35.31
N GLN A 285 -39.37 7.84 -36.64
CA GLN A 285 -39.97 8.97 -37.35
C GLN A 285 -39.95 8.72 -38.86
N LYS A 286 -41.13 8.40 -39.38
CA LYS A 286 -41.69 8.40 -40.74
C LYS A 286 -42.79 7.34 -40.65
N GLU A 287 -44.00 7.68 -40.28
CA GLU A 287 -44.96 8.38 -41.14
C GLU A 287 -46.02 9.07 -40.28
N VAL A 288 -46.12 10.40 -40.37
CA VAL A 288 -47.40 11.14 -40.42
C VAL A 288 -47.06 12.51 -41.05
N VAL A 289 -47.49 12.73 -42.29
CA VAL A 289 -48.07 13.97 -42.89
C VAL A 289 -48.50 13.55 -44.31
N SER A 290 -49.79 13.21 -44.52
CA SER A 290 -50.82 13.93 -45.33
C SER A 290 -50.50 14.04 -46.83
N ALA A 291 -51.41 13.89 -47.80
CA ALA A 291 -52.86 13.99 -47.88
C ALA A 291 -53.37 13.33 -49.20
N ASP A 292 -54.69 13.34 -49.41
CA ASP A 292 -55.45 13.12 -50.66
C ASP A 292 -55.81 11.67 -51.05
N VAL A 293 -56.99 11.20 -50.64
CA VAL A 293 -58.29 11.13 -51.37
C VAL A 293 -59.39 10.76 -50.37
#